data_AF-A0A1V9FD58-F1
#
_entry.id   AF-A0A1V9FD58-F1
#
_cell.length_a   1.000
_cell.length_b   1.000
_cell.length_c   1.000
_cell.angle_alpha   90.00
_cell.angle_beta   90.00
_cell.angle_gamma   90.00
#
_symmetry.space_group_name_H-M   'P 1'
#
loop_
_entity.id
_entity.type
_entity.pdbx_description
1 polymer ?
#
loop_
_entity_poly.entity_id
_entity_poly.type
_entity_poly.pdbx_seq_one_letter_code
_entity_poly.pdbx_strand_id
1 'polypeptide(L)'
;MKIAVVIIVLNLLFACSYKPVSKDIRERFTNKLEGKSTNIRSLLNIDGYYQFWERGEFLKNNRTGKLDSFFVQMLFYEDGSFVYSFFFRQPFPPDVDSCLMAVARNGIGDEFYIGSYWGAYKIDGDTIKAQYINNVSRSYLAPWFGGEFWLKVIKYDEIKIVYMADLQKMTDQDIRSNKEMVSKFTNGKFHPLDTIPPPHGWVKKERWIWRNEAYWKKYVEALGKLSSRKSG
;
A
#
# COMPACT_ATOMS: atom_id res chain seq x y z
N MET A 1 13.36 39.22 -24.56
CA MET A 1 13.50 39.14 -23.09
C MET A 1 12.20 38.78 -22.34
N LYS A 2 11.01 39.17 -22.82
CA LYS A 2 9.73 38.86 -22.14
C LYS A 2 9.29 37.39 -22.18
N ILE A 3 9.63 36.66 -23.26
CA ILE A 3 9.28 35.23 -23.42
C ILE A 3 10.10 34.32 -22.50
N ALA A 4 11.39 34.61 -22.30
CA ALA A 4 12.26 33.83 -21.42
C ALA A 4 11.82 33.90 -19.95
N VAL A 5 11.35 35.07 -19.49
CA VAL A 5 10.80 35.25 -18.14
C VAL A 5 9.51 34.45 -17.95
N VAL A 6 8.63 34.41 -18.96
CA VAL A 6 7.39 33.61 -18.93
C VAL A 6 7.69 32.11 -18.86
N ILE A 7 8.68 31.61 -19.62
CA ILE A 7 9.09 30.19 -19.59
C ILE A 7 9.71 29.82 -18.23
N ILE A 8 10.52 30.69 -17.63
CA ILE A 8 11.12 30.45 -16.31
C ILE A 8 10.05 30.47 -15.21
N VAL A 9 9.11 31.41 -15.25
CA VAL A 9 7.98 31.48 -14.30
C VAL A 9 7.05 30.27 -14.44
N LEU A 10 6.75 29.81 -15.67
CA LEU A 10 5.99 28.57 -15.90
C LEU A 10 6.73 27.34 -15.35
N ASN A 11 8.04 27.21 -15.58
CA ASN A 11 8.83 26.10 -15.03
C ASN A 11 8.93 26.13 -13.50
N LEU A 12 8.98 27.32 -12.89
CA LEU A 12 8.97 27.48 -11.42
C LEU A 12 7.60 27.15 -10.81
N LEU A 13 6.50 27.42 -11.51
CA LEU A 13 5.14 27.04 -11.09
C LEU A 13 4.90 25.52 -11.20
N PHE A 14 5.54 24.84 -12.16
CA PHE A 14 5.48 23.37 -12.29
C PHE A 14 6.52 22.62 -11.43
N ALA A 15 7.54 23.30 -10.89
CA ALA A 15 8.58 22.69 -10.05
C ALA A 15 8.14 22.49 -8.59
N CYS A 16 7.03 23.08 -8.15
CA CYS A 16 6.52 22.96 -6.79
C CYS A 16 5.44 21.89 -6.67
N SER A 17 5.81 20.61 -6.44
CA SER A 17 5.03 19.65 -5.62
C SER A 17 5.53 18.19 -5.62
N TYR A 18 6.54 17.82 -6.40
CA TYR A 18 7.08 16.44 -6.33
C TYR A 18 8.21 16.31 -5.31
N LYS A 19 7.89 15.77 -4.13
CA LYS A 19 8.91 15.29 -3.18
C LYS A 19 9.30 13.87 -3.61
N PRO A 20 10.56 13.59 -3.99
CA PRO A 20 10.99 12.24 -4.35
C PRO A 20 11.09 11.35 -3.10
N VAL A 21 10.91 10.04 -3.28
CA VAL A 21 11.12 9.04 -2.22
C VAL A 21 12.55 9.15 -1.68
N SER A 22 12.71 9.16 -0.35
CA SER A 22 14.02 9.27 0.28
C SER A 22 14.94 8.13 -0.16
N LYS A 23 16.24 8.44 -0.28
CA LYS A 23 17.26 7.46 -0.68
C LYS A 23 17.28 6.26 0.27
N ASP A 24 17.22 6.53 1.58
CA ASP A 24 17.29 5.48 2.60
C ASP A 24 16.14 4.47 2.49
N ILE A 25 14.90 4.92 2.23
CA ILE A 25 13.80 4.00 2.00
C ILE A 25 14.05 3.19 0.73
N ARG A 26 14.45 3.82 -0.39
CA ARG A 26 14.67 3.11 -1.66
C ARG A 26 15.73 2.02 -1.55
N GLU A 27 16.78 2.25 -0.76
CA GLU A 27 17.85 1.28 -0.53
C GLU A 27 17.40 0.12 0.36
N ARG A 28 16.54 0.38 1.34
CA ARG A 28 16.00 -0.66 2.25
C ARG A 28 14.78 -1.40 1.68
N PHE A 29 14.16 -0.85 0.65
CA PHE A 29 13.05 -1.46 -0.07
C PHE A 29 13.59 -2.49 -1.09
N THR A 30 13.68 -3.74 -0.64
CA THR A 30 14.28 -4.86 -1.37
C THR A 30 13.30 -5.59 -2.27
N ASN A 31 12.01 -5.56 -1.96
CA ASN A 31 10.98 -6.17 -2.80
C ASN A 31 10.80 -5.37 -4.09
N LYS A 32 10.78 -6.06 -5.24
CA LYS A 32 10.61 -5.44 -6.55
C LYS A 32 9.50 -6.12 -7.33
N LEU A 33 8.82 -5.34 -8.16
CA LEU A 33 7.84 -5.87 -9.11
C LEU A 33 8.55 -6.50 -10.30
N GLU A 34 8.20 -7.74 -10.58
CA GLU A 34 8.82 -8.55 -11.63
C GLU A 34 8.08 -8.43 -12.98
N GLY A 35 6.92 -7.77 -13.01
CA GLY A 35 6.12 -7.59 -14.23
C GLY A 35 5.40 -8.85 -14.72
N LYS A 36 5.33 -9.88 -13.88
CA LYS A 36 4.67 -11.17 -14.12
C LYS A 36 3.93 -11.63 -12.87
N SER A 37 3.08 -12.65 -13.01
CA SER A 37 2.38 -13.26 -11.87
C SER A 37 3.37 -13.85 -10.86
N THR A 38 3.09 -13.67 -9.58
CA THR A 38 3.78 -14.30 -8.44
C THR A 38 3.27 -15.70 -8.13
N ASN A 39 2.18 -16.14 -8.77
CA ASN A 39 1.42 -17.34 -8.44
C ASN A 39 0.85 -17.34 -7.01
N ILE A 40 0.62 -16.18 -6.38
CA ILE A 40 0.06 -16.07 -5.02
C ILE A 40 -1.25 -16.85 -4.81
N ARG A 41 -2.05 -17.06 -5.86
CA ARG A 41 -3.29 -17.84 -5.81
C ARG A 41 -3.11 -19.29 -5.42
N SER A 42 -1.91 -19.86 -5.57
CA SER A 42 -1.62 -21.21 -5.09
C SER A 42 -1.47 -21.26 -3.55
N LEU A 43 -1.27 -20.10 -2.92
CA LEU A 43 -1.00 -19.99 -1.50
C LEU A 43 -2.23 -19.47 -0.73
N LEU A 44 -2.92 -18.46 -1.25
CA LEU A 44 -4.05 -17.83 -0.57
C LEU A 44 -5.06 -17.17 -1.53
N ASN A 45 -6.24 -16.85 -1.00
CA ASN A 45 -7.31 -16.21 -1.74
C ASN A 45 -7.08 -14.70 -1.90
N ILE A 46 -7.05 -14.21 -3.14
CA ILE A 46 -6.84 -12.78 -3.44
C ILE A 46 -8.07 -12.12 -4.07
N ASP A 47 -9.21 -12.81 -4.13
CA ASP A 47 -10.48 -12.26 -4.61
C ASP A 47 -11.22 -11.53 -3.49
N GLY A 48 -10.47 -10.78 -2.69
CA GLY A 48 -10.93 -10.14 -1.48
C GLY A 48 -9.76 -9.57 -0.67
N TYR A 49 -10.04 -9.07 0.52
CA TYR A 49 -9.03 -8.48 1.40
C TYR A 49 -8.90 -9.26 2.72
N TYR A 50 -7.76 -9.10 3.39
CA TYR A 50 -7.53 -9.64 4.73
C TYR A 50 -7.67 -8.55 5.76
N GLN A 51 -8.45 -8.80 6.81
CA GLN A 51 -8.66 -7.88 7.92
C GLN A 51 -8.02 -8.41 9.20
N PHE A 52 -7.17 -7.59 9.82
CA PHE A 52 -6.57 -7.85 11.11
C PHE A 52 -7.13 -6.86 12.13
N TRP A 53 -7.37 -7.33 13.34
CA TRP A 53 -7.75 -6.48 14.46
C TRP A 53 -6.54 -6.27 15.36
N GLU A 54 -6.21 -5.01 15.63
CA GLU A 54 -5.23 -4.66 16.66
C GLU A 54 -5.95 -4.59 18.01
N ARG A 55 -5.48 -5.37 18.97
CA ARG A 55 -5.91 -5.33 20.37
C ARG A 55 -5.28 -4.11 21.01
N GLY A 56 -6.02 -3.01 21.05
CA GLY A 56 -5.61 -1.78 21.73
C GLY A 56 -6.44 -1.50 22.98
N GLU A 57 -5.77 -0.99 24.02
CA GLU A 57 -6.40 -0.23 25.11
C GLU A 57 -6.35 1.29 24.80
N PHE A 58 -6.59 1.71 23.54
CA PHE A 58 -6.33 3.10 23.11
C PHE A 58 -7.20 4.13 23.85
N LEU A 59 -8.41 3.75 24.24
CA LEU A 59 -9.29 4.52 25.10
C LEU A 59 -9.99 3.54 26.05
N LYS A 60 -9.47 3.34 27.26
CA LYS A 60 -10.34 2.91 28.37
C LYS A 60 -11.33 4.04 28.61
N ASN A 61 -12.45 4.00 27.91
CA ASN A 61 -13.57 4.84 28.29
C ASN A 61 -14.11 4.26 29.60
N ASN A 62 -13.74 4.88 30.73
CA ASN A 62 -14.09 4.45 32.09
C ASN A 62 -15.61 4.34 32.34
N ARG A 63 -16.45 4.66 31.35
CA ARG A 63 -17.92 4.53 31.40
C ARG A 63 -18.48 3.27 30.75
N THR A 64 -17.78 2.61 29.82
CA THR A 64 -18.38 1.51 29.03
C THR A 64 -17.56 0.22 28.97
N GLY A 65 -16.28 0.23 29.35
CA GLY A 65 -15.43 -0.97 29.36
C GLY A 65 -15.17 -1.61 27.98
N LYS A 66 -15.53 -0.93 26.87
CA LYS A 66 -15.27 -1.42 25.52
C LYS A 66 -13.83 -1.11 25.08
N LEU A 67 -13.15 -2.12 24.56
CA LEU A 67 -11.88 -2.00 23.87
C LEU A 67 -12.10 -1.32 22.50
N ASP A 68 -11.58 -0.12 22.32
CA ASP A 68 -11.48 0.51 21.00
C ASP A 68 -10.43 -0.24 20.16
N SER A 69 -10.91 -1.21 19.37
CA SER A 69 -10.09 -1.99 18.45
C SER A 69 -10.03 -1.30 17.10
N PHE A 70 -8.83 -0.99 16.60
CA PHE A 70 -8.64 -0.56 15.21
C PHE A 70 -8.37 -1.79 14.34
N PHE A 71 -8.74 -1.73 13.07
CA PHE A 71 -8.51 -2.81 12.12
C PHE A 71 -7.69 -2.31 10.93
N VAL A 72 -6.76 -3.15 10.47
CA VAL A 72 -5.96 -2.92 9.27
C VAL A 72 -6.38 -3.90 8.18
N GLN A 73 -6.38 -3.43 6.94
CA GLN A 73 -6.74 -4.23 5.77
C GLN A 73 -5.54 -4.40 4.84
N MET A 74 -5.44 -5.55 4.20
CA MET A 74 -4.47 -5.83 3.15
C MET A 74 -5.16 -6.45 1.94
N LEU A 75 -4.89 -5.92 0.75
CA LEU A 75 -5.39 -6.46 -0.51
C LEU A 75 -4.18 -6.76 -1.41
N PHE A 76 -4.07 -8.03 -1.84
CA PHE A 76 -2.95 -8.55 -2.62
C PHE A 76 -3.32 -8.72 -4.09
N TYR A 77 -2.34 -8.58 -4.97
CA TYR A 77 -2.51 -8.73 -6.41
C TYR A 77 -1.50 -9.71 -6.99
N GLU A 78 -1.88 -10.38 -8.07
CA GLU A 78 -1.02 -11.38 -8.74
C GLU A 78 0.32 -10.82 -9.21
N ASP A 79 0.40 -9.53 -9.52
CA ASP A 79 1.60 -8.90 -10.08
C ASP A 79 2.70 -8.61 -9.04
N GLY A 80 2.49 -9.03 -7.79
CA GLY A 80 3.43 -8.81 -6.68
C GLY A 80 3.22 -7.49 -5.95
N SER A 81 2.22 -6.69 -6.32
CA SER A 81 1.84 -5.49 -5.57
C SER A 81 0.80 -5.80 -4.49
N PHE A 82 0.72 -4.93 -3.49
CA PHE A 82 -0.35 -4.96 -2.50
C PHE A 82 -0.61 -3.55 -1.98
N VAL A 83 -1.76 -3.39 -1.35
CA VAL A 83 -2.14 -2.18 -0.63
C VAL A 83 -2.46 -2.52 0.82
N TYR A 84 -2.04 -1.64 1.72
CA TYR A 84 -2.19 -1.75 3.17
C TYR A 84 -2.94 -0.53 3.68
N SER A 85 -3.81 -0.75 4.67
CA SER A 85 -4.45 0.30 5.47
C SER A 85 -5.06 1.38 4.58
N PHE A 86 -6.08 0.99 3.83
CA PHE A 86 -6.67 1.83 2.77
C PHE A 86 -8.04 2.38 3.16
N PHE A 87 -8.59 1.96 4.30
CA PHE A 87 -9.88 2.40 4.80
C PHE A 87 -9.74 3.61 5.75
N PHE A 88 -9.52 4.80 5.18
CA PHE A 88 -9.30 6.06 5.92
C PHE A 88 -10.09 7.27 5.38
N ARG A 89 -11.12 7.08 4.56
CA ARG A 89 -11.76 8.20 3.86
C ARG A 89 -12.90 8.85 4.60
N GLN A 90 -12.96 10.17 4.52
CA GLN A 90 -14.12 10.97 4.90
C GLN A 90 -14.85 11.51 3.65
N PRO A 91 -16.19 11.50 3.61
CA PRO A 91 -17.07 10.79 4.54
C PRO A 91 -16.86 9.27 4.40
N PHE A 92 -16.81 8.56 5.53
CA PHE A 92 -16.60 7.11 5.55
C PHE A 92 -17.74 6.42 4.79
N PRO A 93 -17.46 5.61 3.76
CA PRO A 93 -18.34 4.49 3.45
C PRO A 93 -18.58 3.70 4.75
N PRO A 94 -19.78 3.14 4.97
CA PRO A 94 -20.10 2.48 6.24
C PRO A 94 -19.19 1.27 6.53
N ASP A 95 -18.60 0.69 5.48
CA ASP A 95 -17.77 -0.51 5.54
C ASP A 95 -16.73 -0.54 4.40
N VAL A 96 -15.78 -1.48 4.51
CA VAL A 96 -14.66 -1.65 3.57
C VAL A 96 -15.14 -2.05 2.18
N ASP A 97 -16.14 -2.91 2.06
CA ASP A 97 -16.66 -3.42 0.79
C ASP A 97 -17.24 -2.27 -0.03
N SER A 98 -18.09 -1.46 0.61
CA SER A 98 -18.67 -0.23 0.03
C SER A 98 -17.58 0.75 -0.42
N CYS A 99 -16.48 0.86 0.34
CA CYS A 99 -15.33 1.67 -0.06
C CYS A 99 -14.69 1.13 -1.35
N LEU A 100 -14.37 -0.16 -1.41
CA LEU A 100 -13.70 -0.77 -2.57
C LEU A 100 -14.61 -0.80 -3.81
N MET A 101 -15.92 -1.00 -3.63
CA MET A 101 -16.90 -0.84 -4.71
C MET A 101 -16.90 0.59 -5.25
N ALA A 102 -16.83 1.61 -4.38
CA ALA A 102 -16.71 3.00 -4.81
C ALA A 102 -15.40 3.26 -5.57
N VAL A 103 -14.28 2.69 -5.12
CA VAL A 103 -12.99 2.77 -5.85
C VAL A 103 -13.13 2.19 -7.25
N ALA A 104 -13.74 1.01 -7.39
CA ALA A 104 -13.93 0.36 -8.68
C ALA A 104 -14.78 1.23 -9.64
N ARG A 105 -15.83 1.89 -9.13
CA ARG A 105 -16.66 2.83 -9.91
C ARG A 105 -15.90 4.10 -10.29
N ASN A 106 -15.21 4.71 -9.34
CA ASN A 106 -14.46 5.95 -9.53
C ASN A 106 -13.23 5.77 -10.44
N GLY A 107 -12.70 4.54 -10.52
CA GLY A 107 -11.57 4.15 -11.36
C GLY A 107 -10.25 4.83 -10.98
N ILE A 108 -9.29 4.85 -11.89
CA ILE A 108 -7.88 5.14 -11.60
C ILE A 108 -7.56 6.52 -10.97
N GLY A 109 -8.45 7.51 -11.12
CA GLY A 109 -8.29 8.84 -10.50
C GLY A 109 -8.66 8.88 -9.01
N ASP A 110 -9.19 7.78 -8.47
CA ASP A 110 -9.66 7.68 -7.11
C ASP A 110 -8.52 7.77 -6.08
N GLU A 111 -8.82 8.38 -4.92
CA GLU A 111 -7.84 8.64 -3.85
C GLU A 111 -7.11 7.39 -3.35
N PHE A 112 -7.67 6.21 -3.56
CA PHE A 112 -7.14 4.91 -3.11
C PHE A 112 -5.78 4.67 -3.74
N TYR A 113 -5.65 5.07 -5.00
CA TYR A 113 -4.42 4.90 -5.76
C TYR A 113 -3.34 5.90 -5.36
N ILE A 114 -3.70 6.98 -4.67
CA ILE A 114 -2.78 8.08 -4.33
C ILE A 114 -2.47 8.09 -2.84
N GLY A 115 -3.47 8.04 -1.97
CA GLY A 115 -3.35 8.24 -0.53
C GLY A 115 -3.10 7.00 0.31
N SER A 116 -3.36 5.79 -0.22
CA SER A 116 -3.12 4.55 0.54
C SER A 116 -1.64 4.14 0.56
N TYR A 117 -1.28 3.27 1.49
CA TYR A 117 0.05 2.67 1.54
C TYR A 117 0.14 1.56 0.50
N TRP A 118 1.02 1.75 -0.48
CA TRP A 118 1.23 0.78 -1.55
C TRP A 118 2.61 0.16 -1.45
N GLY A 119 2.74 -1.05 -1.95
CA GLY A 119 3.95 -1.82 -1.76
C GLY A 119 4.12 -2.96 -2.74
N ALA A 120 5.19 -3.73 -2.51
CA ALA A 120 5.48 -4.95 -3.22
C ALA A 120 5.78 -6.08 -2.22
N TYR A 121 5.42 -7.30 -2.61
CA TYR A 121 5.68 -8.49 -1.83
C TYR A 121 6.46 -9.53 -2.64
N LYS A 122 7.04 -10.47 -1.91
CA LYS A 122 7.58 -11.73 -2.44
C LYS A 122 7.09 -12.90 -1.59
N ILE A 123 7.06 -14.08 -2.20
CA ILE A 123 6.68 -15.32 -1.55
C ILE A 123 7.96 -16.09 -1.21
N ASP A 124 8.04 -16.57 0.03
CA ASP A 124 9.13 -17.38 0.56
C ASP A 124 8.51 -18.55 1.33
N GLY A 125 8.33 -19.68 0.65
CA GLY A 125 7.57 -20.81 1.17
C GLY A 125 6.12 -20.46 1.48
N ASP A 126 5.72 -20.63 2.74
CA ASP A 126 4.39 -20.29 3.27
C ASP A 126 4.28 -18.83 3.76
N THR A 127 5.33 -18.03 3.53
CA THR A 127 5.45 -16.68 4.09
C THR A 127 5.49 -15.63 2.98
N ILE A 128 4.67 -14.60 3.10
CA ILE A 128 4.68 -13.42 2.23
C ILE A 128 5.46 -12.32 2.94
N LYS A 129 6.54 -11.88 2.33
CA LYS A 129 7.34 -10.74 2.83
C LYS A 129 6.93 -9.52 2.04
N ALA A 130 6.26 -8.57 2.68
CA ALA A 130 5.59 -7.44 2.06
C ALA A 130 6.15 -6.11 2.58
N GLN A 131 6.59 -5.23 1.69
CA GLN A 131 7.13 -3.92 2.05
C GLN A 131 6.24 -2.83 1.46
N TYR A 132 5.92 -1.79 2.23
CA TYR A 132 5.02 -0.71 1.82
C TYR A 132 5.62 0.67 2.13
N ILE A 133 5.06 1.70 1.49
CA ILE A 133 5.45 3.09 1.69
C ILE A 133 4.23 4.02 1.58
N ASN A 134 4.19 5.07 2.39
CA ASN A 134 3.17 6.13 2.27
C ASN A 134 3.40 6.99 1.04
N ASN A 135 2.40 7.75 0.59
CA ASN A 135 2.60 8.81 -0.40
C ASN A 135 2.59 10.19 0.28
N VAL A 136 3.64 10.98 0.10
CA VAL A 136 3.73 12.34 0.65
C VAL A 136 3.56 13.44 -0.39
N SER A 137 3.19 13.09 -1.63
CA SER A 137 3.00 14.07 -2.73
C SER A 137 1.99 15.18 -2.42
N ARG A 138 1.07 14.96 -1.47
CA ARG A 138 0.06 15.94 -1.06
C ARG A 138 0.42 16.75 0.18
N SER A 139 1.50 16.41 0.86
CA SER A 139 1.96 17.14 2.04
C SER A 139 3.49 17.16 2.04
N TYR A 140 4.06 18.28 1.58
CA TYR A 140 5.51 18.44 1.49
C TYR A 140 6.21 18.24 2.86
N LEU A 141 5.53 18.61 3.94
CA LEU A 141 6.01 18.47 5.32
C LEU A 141 5.88 17.04 5.86
N ALA A 142 5.03 16.20 5.28
CA ALA A 142 4.88 14.82 5.75
C ALA A 142 6.19 14.04 5.49
N PRO A 143 6.74 13.35 6.51
CA PRO A 143 7.89 12.49 6.32
C PRO A 143 7.49 11.29 5.48
N TRP A 144 8.42 10.80 4.65
CA TRP A 144 8.26 9.47 4.11
C TRP A 144 8.27 8.45 5.25
N PHE A 145 7.50 7.40 5.10
CA PHE A 145 7.41 6.29 6.03
C PHE A 145 7.22 5.02 5.23
N GLY A 146 7.92 3.95 5.62
CA GLY A 146 7.74 2.65 5.02
C GLY A 146 7.90 1.56 6.06
N GLY A 147 7.26 0.43 5.80
CA GLY A 147 7.32 -0.70 6.72
C GLY A 147 7.42 -2.03 5.99
N GLU A 148 7.70 -3.06 6.76
CA GLU A 148 7.78 -4.45 6.30
C GLU A 148 6.90 -5.33 7.18
N PHE A 149 6.17 -6.24 6.55
CA PHE A 149 5.41 -7.31 7.18
C PHE A 149 5.92 -8.65 6.67
N TRP A 150 6.08 -9.63 7.55
CA TRP A 150 6.10 -11.04 7.14
C TRP A 150 4.80 -11.68 7.58
N LEU A 151 4.09 -12.26 6.62
CA LEU A 151 2.76 -12.82 6.78
C LEU A 151 2.84 -14.31 6.53
N LYS A 152 2.65 -15.11 7.57
CA LYS A 152 2.58 -16.56 7.44
C LYS A 152 1.17 -16.96 7.04
N VAL A 153 1.04 -17.74 5.97
CA VAL A 153 -0.24 -18.31 5.56
C VAL A 153 -0.57 -19.50 6.46
N ILE A 154 -1.69 -19.40 7.17
CA ILE A 154 -2.14 -20.42 8.12
C ILE A 154 -3.06 -21.42 7.41
N LYS A 155 -3.92 -20.90 6.53
CA LYS A 155 -4.76 -21.63 5.58
C LYS A 155 -5.15 -20.66 4.45
N TYR A 156 -5.80 -21.18 3.41
CA TYR A 156 -6.11 -20.43 2.19
C TYR A 156 -6.77 -19.04 2.44
N ASP A 157 -7.69 -18.97 3.41
CA ASP A 157 -8.44 -17.75 3.76
C ASP A 157 -8.00 -17.12 5.10
N GLU A 158 -6.80 -17.43 5.60
CA GLU A 158 -6.30 -16.88 6.86
C GLU A 158 -4.77 -16.76 6.91
N ILE A 159 -4.30 -15.56 7.24
CA ILE A 159 -2.87 -15.23 7.35
C ILE A 159 -2.57 -14.65 8.72
N LYS A 160 -1.30 -14.68 9.12
CA LYS A 160 -0.84 -14.17 10.41
C LYS A 160 0.39 -13.31 10.24
N ILE A 161 0.39 -12.11 10.81
CA ILE A 161 1.62 -11.31 10.93
C ILE A 161 2.56 -12.06 11.87
N VAL A 162 3.79 -12.33 11.42
CA VAL A 162 4.84 -12.96 12.23
C VAL A 162 6.06 -12.06 12.41
N TYR A 163 6.10 -10.94 11.67
CA TYR A 163 7.12 -9.90 11.76
C TYR A 163 6.53 -8.58 11.26
N MET A 164 6.81 -7.47 11.96
CA MET A 164 6.57 -6.11 11.48
C MET A 164 7.75 -5.19 11.79
N ALA A 165 8.14 -4.30 10.88
CA ALA A 165 9.21 -3.33 11.15
C ALA A 165 9.06 -2.04 10.35
N ASP A 166 9.62 -0.95 10.88
CA ASP A 166 9.81 0.32 10.18
C ASP A 166 11.09 0.24 9.35
N LEU A 167 10.98 0.46 8.04
CA LEU A 167 12.13 0.43 7.13
C LEU A 167 13.19 1.46 7.51
N GLN A 168 12.83 2.60 8.10
CA GLN A 168 13.80 3.65 8.43
C GLN A 168 14.57 3.39 9.73
N LYS A 169 14.00 2.61 10.65
CA LYS A 169 14.50 2.50 12.03
C LYS A 169 15.08 1.15 12.39
N MET A 170 15.10 0.16 11.48
CA MET A 170 15.60 -1.19 11.79
C MET A 170 17.00 -1.18 12.43
N THR A 171 17.05 -1.46 13.73
CA THR A 171 18.21 -1.98 14.46
C THR A 171 17.97 -3.45 14.85
N ASP A 172 19.04 -4.20 15.16
CA ASP A 172 18.92 -5.58 15.65
C ASP A 172 18.10 -5.69 16.96
N GLN A 173 18.04 -4.61 17.74
CA GLN A 173 17.22 -4.52 18.94
C GLN A 173 15.72 -4.47 18.60
N ASP A 174 15.33 -3.73 17.55
CA ASP A 174 13.94 -3.62 17.08
C ASP A 174 13.40 -4.95 16.54
N ILE A 175 14.28 -5.74 15.92
CA ILE A 175 13.96 -7.11 15.49
C ILE A 175 13.61 -8.00 16.69
N ARG A 176 14.29 -7.81 17.84
CA ARG A 176 14.06 -8.60 19.07
C ARG A 176 12.78 -8.19 19.81
N SER A 177 12.40 -6.91 19.79
CA SER A 177 11.17 -6.38 20.41
C SER A 177 9.90 -6.56 19.55
N ASN A 178 10.04 -6.95 18.28
CA ASN A 178 8.94 -7.16 17.33
C ASN A 178 7.85 -8.16 17.81
N LYS A 179 8.23 -9.15 18.63
CA LYS A 179 7.28 -10.17 19.14
C LYS A 179 6.10 -9.57 19.89
N GLU A 180 6.32 -8.50 20.66
CA GLU A 180 5.25 -7.84 21.42
C GLU A 180 4.32 -7.03 20.52
N MET A 181 4.87 -6.41 19.47
CA MET A 181 4.07 -5.62 18.55
C MET A 181 3.15 -6.51 17.70
N VAL A 182 3.70 -7.62 17.21
CA VAL A 182 2.94 -8.60 16.42
C VAL A 182 1.86 -9.30 17.24
N SER A 183 2.08 -9.54 18.54
CA SER A 183 1.10 -10.23 19.39
C SER A 183 -0.19 -9.44 19.62
N LYS A 184 -0.19 -8.14 19.34
CA LYS A 184 -1.38 -7.29 19.40
C LYS A 184 -2.36 -7.56 18.27
N PHE A 185 -1.90 -8.11 17.15
CA PHE A 185 -2.76 -8.36 15.99
C PHE A 185 -3.41 -9.74 16.06
N THR A 186 -4.70 -9.81 15.73
CA THR A 186 -5.34 -11.09 15.42
C THR A 186 -4.79 -11.66 14.11
N ASN A 187 -5.12 -12.91 13.81
CA ASN A 187 -4.96 -13.40 12.45
C ASN A 187 -5.82 -12.56 11.50
N GLY A 188 -5.30 -12.36 10.28
CA GLY A 188 -6.00 -11.74 9.18
C GLY A 188 -7.01 -12.72 8.61
N LYS A 189 -8.29 -12.35 8.62
CA LYS A 189 -9.37 -13.15 8.02
C LYS A 189 -9.71 -12.62 6.65
N PHE A 190 -9.91 -13.52 5.69
CA PHE A 190 -10.33 -13.16 4.35
C PHE A 190 -11.78 -12.69 4.30
N HIS A 191 -12.02 -11.63 3.54
CA HIS A 191 -13.32 -11.07 3.22
C HIS A 191 -13.45 -11.02 1.69
N PRO A 192 -14.35 -11.81 1.09
CA PRO A 192 -14.52 -11.85 -0.36
C PRO A 192 -15.07 -10.54 -0.89
N LEU A 193 -14.74 -10.21 -2.14
CA LEU A 193 -15.28 -9.06 -2.83
C LEU A 193 -15.77 -9.47 -4.22
N ASP A 194 -16.93 -8.95 -4.62
CA ASP A 194 -17.46 -9.17 -5.97
C ASP A 194 -16.65 -8.46 -7.05
N THR A 195 -15.96 -7.38 -6.69
CA THR A 195 -15.16 -6.58 -7.62
C THR A 195 -13.90 -6.08 -6.94
N ILE A 196 -12.75 -6.48 -7.50
CA ILE A 196 -11.43 -6.08 -7.03
C ILE A 196 -10.99 -4.81 -7.77
N PRO A 197 -10.69 -3.70 -7.06
CA PRO A 197 -10.09 -2.54 -7.69
C PRO A 197 -8.77 -2.93 -8.35
N PRO A 198 -8.49 -2.50 -9.60
CA PRO A 198 -7.24 -2.87 -10.26
C PRO A 198 -6.01 -2.31 -9.53
N PRO A 199 -4.83 -2.94 -9.60
CA PRO A 199 -3.64 -2.56 -8.85
C PRO A 199 -2.91 -1.34 -9.44
N HIS A 200 -3.51 -0.16 -9.36
CA HIS A 200 -2.97 1.07 -9.95
C HIS A 200 -2.29 2.01 -8.96
N GLY A 201 -1.78 1.48 -7.85
CA GLY A 201 -1.09 2.26 -6.82
C GLY A 201 0.00 3.19 -7.35
N TRP A 202 0.10 4.38 -6.74
CA TRP A 202 1.05 5.42 -7.14
C TRP A 202 2.50 4.93 -7.21
N VAL A 203 2.90 4.03 -6.31
CA VAL A 203 4.29 3.51 -6.26
C VAL A 203 4.67 2.79 -7.54
N LYS A 204 3.71 2.23 -8.28
CA LYS A 204 3.97 1.53 -9.55
C LYS A 204 4.35 2.48 -10.68
N LYS A 205 4.11 3.79 -10.53
CA LYS A 205 4.59 4.83 -11.45
C LYS A 205 6.09 5.09 -11.28
N GLU A 206 6.65 4.73 -10.13
CA GLU A 206 8.06 4.92 -9.81
C GLU A 206 8.94 3.85 -10.43
N ARG A 207 9.96 4.22 -11.22
CA ARG A 207 10.83 3.24 -11.89
C ARG A 207 11.53 2.29 -10.91
N TRP A 208 11.93 2.79 -9.73
CA TRP A 208 12.78 2.07 -8.78
C TRP A 208 12.10 0.88 -8.09
N ILE A 209 10.77 0.78 -8.11
CA ILE A 209 10.05 -0.38 -7.57
C ILE A 209 10.11 -1.60 -8.50
N TRP A 210 10.43 -1.40 -9.78
CA TRP A 210 10.47 -2.45 -10.77
C TRP A 210 11.85 -3.08 -10.88
N ARG A 211 11.90 -4.40 -11.05
CA ARG A 211 13.14 -5.11 -11.34
C ARG A 211 13.66 -4.78 -12.73
N ASN A 212 12.76 -4.70 -13.70
CA ASN A 212 13.07 -4.53 -15.11
C ASN A 212 12.37 -3.28 -15.67
N GLU A 213 13.16 -2.39 -16.27
CA GLU A 213 12.68 -1.12 -16.82
C GLU A 213 11.68 -1.30 -17.97
N ALA A 214 11.80 -2.36 -18.77
CA ALA A 214 10.88 -2.62 -19.88
C ALA A 214 9.45 -2.88 -19.39
N TYR A 215 9.28 -3.61 -18.28
CA TYR A 215 7.96 -3.83 -17.68
C TYR A 215 7.38 -2.55 -17.10
N TRP A 216 8.21 -1.71 -16.47
CA TRP A 216 7.78 -0.39 -16.00
C TRP A 216 7.27 0.48 -17.16
N LYS A 217 8.02 0.57 -18.26
CA LYS A 217 7.60 1.35 -19.45
C LYS A 217 6.26 0.86 -19.99
N LYS A 218 6.12 -0.46 -20.16
CA LYS A 218 4.85 -1.08 -20.60
C LYS A 218 3.69 -0.74 -19.66
N TYR A 219 3.93 -0.78 -18.35
CA TYR A 219 2.93 -0.43 -17.35
C TYR A 219 2.50 1.04 -17.45
N VAL A 220 3.45 1.98 -17.50
CA VAL A 220 3.15 3.42 -17.57
C VAL A 220 2.42 3.76 -18.88
N GLU A 221 2.80 3.16 -20.00
CA GLU A 221 2.10 3.34 -21.28
C GLU A 221 0.63 2.85 -21.20
N ALA A 222 0.41 1.65 -20.64
CA ALA A 222 -0.94 1.12 -20.43
C ALA A 222 -1.77 2.02 -19.51
N LEU A 223 -1.16 2.55 -18.45
CA LEU A 223 -1.79 3.47 -17.49
C LEU A 223 -2.24 4.78 -18.18
N GLY A 224 -1.41 5.32 -19.07
CA GLY A 224 -1.73 6.51 -19.86
C GLY A 224 -2.96 6.29 -20.75
N LYS A 225 -3.05 5.13 -21.42
CA LYS A 225 -4.21 4.77 -22.26
C LYS A 225 -5.50 4.60 -21.46
N LEU A 226 -5.42 4.10 -20.23
CA LEU A 226 -6.58 4.00 -19.34
C LEU A 226 -7.06 5.36 -18.85
N SER A 227 -6.13 6.30 -18.63
CA SER A 227 -6.44 7.63 -18.12
C SER A 227 -7.09 8.51 -19.19
N SER A 228 -6.66 8.40 -20.46
CA SER A 228 -7.22 9.17 -21.58
C SER A 228 -8.63 8.74 -22.01
N ARG A 229 -9.03 7.50 -21.75
CA ARG A 229 -10.38 6.99 -22.06
C ARG A 229 -11.48 7.53 -21.14
N LYS A 230 -11.12 8.13 -19.99
CA LYS A 230 -12.09 8.76 -19.07
C LYS A 230 -12.34 10.25 -19.37
N SER A 231 -11.52 10.87 -20.22
CA SER A 231 -11.56 12.30 -20.53
C SER A 231 -12.25 12.65 -21.85
N GLY A 232 -12.84 11.67 -22.53
CA GLY A 232 -13.68 11.83 -23.72
C GLY A 232 -15.03 11.18 -23.50
#